data_AF-A0A994J499-F1
#
_entry.id   AF-A0A994J499-F1
#
_cell.length_a   1.000
_cell.length_b   1.000
_cell.length_c   1.000
_cell.angle_alpha   90.00
_cell.angle_beta   90.00
_cell.angle_gamma   90.00
#
_symmetry.space_group_name_H-M   'P 1'
#
loop_
_entity.id
_entity.type
_entity.pdbx_description
1 polymer ?
#
loop_
_entity_poly.entity_id
_entity_poly.type
_entity_poly.pdbx_seq_one_letter_code
_entity_poly.pdbx_strand_id
1 'polypeptide(L)' 'MIAAQLLAYYFTELKDDQVKKIDKYLYAMRLSDETLIDIMTRFRKEMKNGLSRDFNPTATVKMLPTFVRSIPDGSAF' A
#
# COMPACT_ATOMS: atom_id res chain seq x y z
N MET A 1 -13.45 -40.74 25.50
CA MET A 1 -12.26 -39.91 25.22
C MET A 1 -11.99 -39.75 23.73
N ILE A 2 -11.99 -40.83 22.92
CA ILE A 2 -11.71 -40.80 21.47
C ILE A 2 -12.67 -39.89 20.66
N ALA A 3 -13.98 -39.93 20.96
CA ALA A 3 -14.97 -39.10 20.25
C ALA A 3 -14.74 -37.59 20.43
N ALA A 4 -14.32 -37.15 21.62
CA ALA A 4 -14.01 -35.74 21.89
C ALA A 4 -12.75 -35.29 21.14
N GLN A 5 -11.77 -36.19 20.99
CA GLN A 5 -10.54 -35.92 20.22
C GLN A 5 -10.82 -35.81 18.72
N LEU A 6 -11.69 -36.68 18.16
CA LEU A 6 -12.13 -36.58 16.77
C LEU A 6 -12.89 -35.29 16.48
N LEU A 7 -13.77 -34.88 17.41
CA LEU A 7 -14.52 -33.64 17.29
C LEU A 7 -13.59 -32.42 17.33
N ALA A 8 -12.62 -32.41 18.25
CA ALA A 8 -11.62 -31.36 18.35
C ALA A 8 -10.76 -31.26 17.08
N TYR A 9 -10.33 -32.40 16.53
CA TYR A 9 -9.59 -32.46 15.26
C TYR A 9 -10.37 -31.84 14.10
N TYR A 10 -11.66 -32.19 13.96
CA TYR A 10 -12.52 -31.63 12.93
C TYR A 10 -12.69 -30.10 13.04
N PHE A 11 -12.88 -29.59 14.27
CA PHE A 11 -12.93 -28.14 14.49
C PHE A 11 -11.61 -27.43 14.20
N THR A 12 -10.47 -28.05 14.51
CA THR A 12 -9.15 -27.49 14.15
C THR A 12 -8.94 -27.45 12.64
N GLU A 13 -9.35 -28.49 11.92
CA GLU A 13 -9.23 -28.57 10.46
C GLU A 13 -10.12 -27.53 9.77
N LEU A 14 -11.37 -27.39 10.21
CA LEU A 14 -12.28 -26.34 9.73
C LEU A 14 -11.69 -24.93 9.93
N LYS A 15 -11.06 -24.69 11.09
CA LYS A 15 -10.43 -23.40 11.40
C LYS A 15 -9.22 -23.14 10.51
N ASP A 16 -8.37 -24.14 10.29
CA ASP A 16 -7.21 -24.05 9.41
C ASP A 16 -7.62 -23.75 7.96
N ASP A 17 -8.71 -24.33 7.47
CA ASP A 17 -9.24 -24.06 6.13
C ASP A 17 -9.74 -22.62 5.97
N GLN A 18 -10.39 -22.07 7.01
CA GLN A 18 -10.77 -20.65 7.01
C GLN A 18 -9.55 -19.74 6.98
N VAL A 19 -8.52 -20.04 7.78
CA VAL A 19 -7.28 -19.25 7.81
C VAL A 19 -6.57 -19.29 6.46
N LYS A 20 -6.42 -20.47 5.85
CA LYS A 20 -5.83 -20.62 4.50
C LYS A 20 -6.61 -19.83 3.45
N LYS A 21 -7.95 -19.83 3.53
CA LYS A 21 -8.80 -19.07 2.62
C LYS A 21 -8.58 -17.57 2.78
N ILE A 22 -8.53 -17.07 4.01
CA ILE A 22 -8.24 -15.66 4.31
C ILE A 22 -6.85 -15.28 3.80
N ASP A 23 -5.81 -16.05 4.12
CA ASP A 23 -4.44 -15.79 3.68
C ASP A 23 -4.35 -15.74 2.15
N LYS A 24 -5.05 -16.64 1.44
CA LYS A 24 -5.10 -16.61 -0.03
C LYS A 24 -5.61 -15.28 -0.58
N TYR A 25 -6.64 -14.69 0.04
CA TYR A 25 -7.18 -13.40 -0.39
C TYR A 25 -6.29 -12.22 0.03
N LEU A 26 -5.68 -12.29 1.22
CA LEU A 26 -4.81 -11.24 1.73
C LEU A 26 -3.42 -11.24 1.08
N TYR A 27 -3.01 -12.36 0.48
CA TYR A 27 -1.69 -12.52 -0.12
C TYR A 27 -1.40 -11.43 -1.16
N ALA A 28 -2.37 -11.07 -1.99
CA ALA A 28 -2.21 -10.03 -3.02
C ALA A 28 -1.97 -8.61 -2.44
N MET A 29 -2.30 -8.38 -1.16
CA MET A 29 -2.06 -7.10 -0.48
C MET A 29 -0.71 -7.07 0.24
N ARG A 30 -0.01 -8.21 0.34
CA ARG A 30 1.36 -8.27 0.87
C ARG A 30 2.32 -7.85 -0.23
N LEU A 31 2.83 -6.63 -0.14
CA LEU A 31 3.82 -6.09 -1.06
C LEU A 31 5.22 -6.46 -0.57
N SER A 32 6.05 -7.00 -1.46
CA SER A 32 7.47 -7.21 -1.17
C SER A 32 8.24 -5.88 -1.22
N ASP A 33 9.43 -5.84 -0.64
CA ASP A 33 10.29 -4.66 -0.68
C ASP A 33 10.62 -4.25 -2.13
N GLU A 34 10.85 -5.21 -3.03
CA GLU A 34 11.08 -4.93 -4.45
C GLU A 34 9.86 -4.28 -5.09
N THR A 35 8.66 -4.75 -4.74
CA THR A 35 7.41 -4.17 -5.22
C THR A 35 7.23 -2.74 -4.72
N LEU A 36 7.55 -2.49 -3.45
CA LEU A 36 7.51 -1.14 -2.87
C LEU A 36 8.52 -0.19 -3.54
N ILE A 37 9.73 -0.66 -3.83
CA ILE A 37 10.75 0.13 -4.54
C ILE A 37 10.30 0.46 -5.97
N ASP A 38 9.68 -0.48 -6.68
CA ASP A 38 9.11 -0.24 -8.01
C ASP A 38 7.96 0.78 -7.95
N ILE A 39 7.03 0.65 -6.99
CA ILE A 39 5.97 1.63 -6.77
C ILE A 39 6.55 3.03 -6.50
N MET A 40 7.55 3.12 -5.62
CA MET A 40 8.23 4.39 -5.31
C MET A 40 8.88 5.00 -6.56
N THR A 41 9.49 4.17 -7.40
CA THR A 41 10.14 4.59 -8.65
C THR A 41 9.11 5.14 -9.64
N ARG A 42 7.98 4.44 -9.82
CA ARG A 42 6.86 4.90 -10.67
C ARG A 42 6.27 6.20 -10.15
N PHE A 43 6.04 6.29 -8.84
CA PHE A 43 5.50 7.50 -8.21
C PHE A 43 6.42 8.70 -8.42
N ARG A 44 7.73 8.52 -8.21
CA ARG A 44 8.76 9.55 -8.48
C ARG A 44 8.78 9.99 -9.94
N LYS A 45 8.61 9.06 -10.89
CA LYS A 45 8.52 9.38 -12.31
C LYS A 45 7.29 10.25 -12.59
N GLU A 46 6.13 9.89 -12.06
CA GLU A 46 4.91 10.68 -12.25
C GLU A 46 4.97 12.05 -11.58
N MET A 47 5.62 12.20 -10.43
CA MET A 47 5.89 13.51 -9.84
C MET A 47 6.76 14.39 -10.76
N LYS A 48 7.80 13.83 -11.38
CA LYS A 48 8.63 14.56 -12.36
C LYS A 48 7.80 14.98 -13.59
N ASN A 49 6.94 14.10 -14.09
CA ASN A 49 6.02 14.41 -15.18
C ASN A 49 5.06 15.53 -14.79
N GLY A 50 4.55 15.51 -13.55
CA GLY A 50 3.71 16.56 -12.98
C GLY A 50 4.39 17.92 -12.86
N LEU A 51 5.69 17.97 -12.60
CA LEU A 51 6.45 19.23 -12.58
C LEU A 51 6.89 19.69 -13.98
N SER A 52 6.91 18.80 -14.97
CA SER A 52 7.33 19.12 -16.33
C SER A 52 6.27 19.94 -17.06
N ARG A 53 6.70 21.01 -17.75
CA ARG A 53 5.80 21.84 -18.58
C ARG A 53 5.13 21.03 -19.69
N ASP A 54 5.85 20.10 -20.29
CA ASP A 54 5.38 19.37 -21.47
C ASP A 54 4.44 18.23 -21.11
N PHE A 55 4.68 17.58 -19.96
CA PHE A 55 3.92 16.40 -19.53
C PHE A 55 2.83 16.72 -18.50
N ASN A 56 2.89 17.86 -17.80
CA ASN A 56 1.90 18.23 -16.79
C ASN A 56 0.43 18.11 -17.27
N PRO A 57 0.05 18.56 -18.50
CA PRO A 57 -1.34 18.48 -18.95
C PRO A 57 -1.92 17.06 -18.95
N THR A 58 -1.10 16.03 -19.14
CA THR A 58 -1.51 14.62 -19.17
C THR A 58 -0.98 13.79 -17.99
N ALA A 59 -0.14 14.35 -17.13
CA ALA A 59 0.41 13.66 -15.95
C ALA A 59 -0.69 13.23 -14.97
N THR A 60 -0.53 12.02 -14.41
CA THR A 60 -1.45 11.47 -13.40
C THR A 60 -1.34 12.20 -12.07
N VAL A 61 -0.11 12.59 -11.70
CA VAL A 61 0.18 13.40 -10.51
C VAL A 61 0.39 14.84 -10.95
N LYS A 62 -0.50 15.76 -10.58
CA LYS A 62 -0.56 17.12 -11.17
C LYS A 62 0.40 18.17 -10.59
N MET A 63 1.00 17.91 -9.42
CA MET A 63 1.96 18.81 -8.76
C MET A 63 1.52 20.29 -8.77
N LEU A 64 0.30 20.56 -8.27
CA LEU A 64 -0.30 21.89 -8.32
C LEU A 64 0.43 22.89 -7.40
N PRO A 65 0.58 24.16 -7.81
CA PRO A 65 1.22 25.18 -6.98
C PRO A 65 0.33 25.55 -5.79
N THR A 66 0.91 25.57 -4.59
CA THR A 66 0.24 26.07 -3.37
C THR A 66 0.41 27.58 -3.18
N PHE A 67 1.35 28.19 -3.93
CA PHE A 67 1.80 29.58 -3.78
C PHE A 67 2.40 29.93 -2.40
N VAL A 68 2.55 28.96 -1.49
CA VAL A 68 3.30 29.09 -0.24
C VAL A 68 4.79 29.02 -0.57
N ARG A 69 5.53 30.10 -0.26
CA ARG A 69 6.94 30.26 -0.66
C ARG A 69 7.94 29.97 0.45
N SER A 70 7.50 29.99 1.71
CA SER A 70 8.33 29.69 2.88
C SER A 70 7.48 29.09 3.98
N ILE A 71 8.14 28.32 4.84
CA ILE A 71 7.59 27.82 6.10
C ILE A 71 7.85 28.92 7.15
N PRO A 72 6.92 29.17 8.10
CA PRO A 72 7.17 30.12 9.18
C PRO A 72 8.46 29.77 9.93
N ASP A 73 9.36 30.74 10.05
CA ASP A 73 10.68 30.60 10.67
C ASP A 73 10.78 31.27 12.05
N GLY A 74 9.67 31.85 12.53
CA GLY A 74 9.63 32.56 13.80
C GLY A 74 10.27 33.96 13.78
N SER A 75 10.61 34.50 12.60
CA SER A 75 11.12 35.88 12.48
C SER A 75 10.02 36.95 12.55
N ALA A 76 8.77 36.57 12.32
CA ALA A 76 7.60 37.43 12.41
C ALA A 76 6.93 37.30 13.80
N PHE A 77 7.64 37.77 14.84
CA PHE A 77 7.04 38.14 16.13
C PHE A 77 7.14 39.65 16.31
#